data_AF-A0A7L3MPC9-F1
#
_entry.id   AF-A0A7L3MPC9-F1
#
_cell.length_a   1.000
_cell.length_b   1.000
_cell.length_c   1.000
_cell.angle_alpha   90.00
_cell.angle_beta   90.00
_cell.angle_gamma   90.00
#
_symmetry.space_group_name_H-M   'P 1'
#
loop_
_entity.id
_entity.type
_entity.pdbx_description
1 polymer ?
#
loop_
_entity_poly.entity_id
_entity_poly.type
_entity_poly.pdbx_seq_one_letter_code
_entity_poly.pdbx_strand_id
1 'polypeptide(L)'
;QEAASLLLSNTTHCSLSHEDLVPGSSYVARVRARPGQASGFSGQYSKWSMEVSWKTPKGSMGWSGAMQGWKLRSQNFPVTKIALVFSEGGLHPRNLRCLFNGGDHLTCSWEVKKVITTSVLFGLFFRATTASKEEECSPVHEKTLPHMLYVVQSCEIPVSNASSQSQYHVSVRAKTEDKLIEAYKNIQVLPPANVSVTATENQEYELRWLKHNMSYSFITQRYQVKYWENNRYEKVTYKVQES
;
A
#
# COMPACT_ATOMS: atom_id res chain seq x y z
N GLN A 1 21.51 15.32 -53.27
CA GLN A 1 21.28 14.86 -51.89
C GLN A 1 20.47 15.94 -51.18
N GLU A 2 19.18 16.05 -51.51
CA GLU A 2 18.36 17.22 -51.13
C GLU A 2 16.86 16.88 -51.22
N ALA A 3 16.47 15.72 -50.68
CA ALA A 3 15.06 15.29 -50.61
C ALA A 3 14.65 14.85 -49.19
N ALA A 4 15.63 14.54 -48.32
CA ALA A 4 15.37 14.10 -46.95
C ALA A 4 15.12 15.27 -45.97
N SER A 5 15.59 16.48 -46.28
CA SER A 5 15.45 17.66 -45.43
C SER A 5 14.06 18.29 -45.46
N LEU A 6 13.31 18.13 -46.56
CA LEU A 6 11.99 18.74 -46.74
C LEU A 6 10.83 17.92 -46.14
N LEU A 7 11.05 16.67 -45.73
CA LEU A 7 10.02 15.81 -45.09
C LEU A 7 9.93 15.99 -43.56
N LEU A 8 10.92 16.62 -42.94
CA LEU A 8 10.97 16.82 -41.48
C LEU A 8 10.08 17.98 -41.00
N SER A 9 9.62 18.87 -41.90
CA SER A 9 8.85 20.07 -41.55
C SER A 9 7.41 19.80 -41.11
N ASN A 10 6.87 18.61 -41.38
CA ASN A 10 5.51 18.21 -41.02
C ASN A 10 5.45 17.03 -40.03
N THR A 11 6.57 16.76 -39.35
CA THR A 11 6.67 15.67 -38.36
C THR A 11 6.33 16.19 -36.97
N THR A 12 5.24 15.69 -36.40
CA THR A 12 4.92 15.92 -34.99
C THR A 12 5.61 14.86 -34.13
N HIS A 13 6.19 15.29 -33.01
CA HIS A 13 6.89 14.39 -32.09
C HIS A 13 6.36 14.56 -30.67
N CYS A 14 6.52 13.50 -29.88
CA CYS A 14 6.23 13.48 -28.45
C CYS A 14 7.45 12.93 -27.73
N SER A 15 7.99 13.70 -26.79
CA SER A 15 9.13 13.28 -25.98
C SER A 15 8.62 12.56 -24.74
N LEU A 16 9.06 11.31 -24.53
CA LEU A 16 8.79 10.54 -23.32
C LEU A 16 10.00 10.69 -22.38
N SER A 17 9.77 11.16 -21.16
CA SER A 17 10.85 11.33 -20.18
C SER A 17 11.38 9.96 -19.72
N HIS A 18 12.67 9.87 -19.45
CA HIS A 18 13.25 8.69 -18.80
C HIS A 18 12.64 8.48 -17.41
N GLU A 19 12.15 9.52 -16.73
CA GLU A 19 11.48 9.41 -15.42
C GLU A 19 10.15 8.64 -15.51
N ASP A 20 9.49 8.67 -16.68
CA ASP A 20 8.23 7.98 -16.94
C ASP A 20 8.43 6.50 -17.35
N LEU A 21 9.68 6.11 -17.61
CA LEU A 21 10.05 4.83 -18.20
C LEU A 21 10.94 4.01 -17.26
N VAL A 22 10.60 2.74 -17.06
CA VAL A 22 11.38 1.81 -16.22
C VAL A 22 12.59 1.32 -17.01
N PRO A 23 13.83 1.43 -16.48
CA PRO A 23 15.02 0.90 -17.15
C PRO A 23 14.97 -0.63 -17.33
N GLY A 24 15.36 -1.11 -18.52
CA GLY A 24 15.40 -2.54 -18.85
C GLY A 24 14.06 -3.19 -19.19
N SER A 25 12.99 -2.41 -19.33
CA SER A 25 11.63 -2.87 -19.65
C SER A 25 11.31 -2.73 -21.15
N SER A 26 10.33 -3.52 -21.61
CA SER A 26 9.80 -3.43 -22.99
C SER A 26 8.50 -2.61 -23.00
N TYR A 27 8.40 -1.67 -23.92
CA TYR A 27 7.27 -0.75 -24.06
C TYR A 27 6.63 -0.88 -25.45
N VAL A 28 5.35 -0.53 -25.53
CA VAL A 28 4.56 -0.45 -26.77
C VAL A 28 3.83 0.89 -26.81
N ALA A 29 3.82 1.56 -27.96
CA ALA A 29 3.09 2.82 -28.16
C ALA A 29 2.27 2.78 -29.45
N ARG A 30 1.20 3.58 -29.45
CA ARG A 30 0.33 3.87 -30.58
C ARG A 30 -0.25 5.27 -30.44
N VAL A 31 -0.55 5.92 -31.55
CA VAL A 31 -1.01 7.31 -31.60
C VAL A 31 -2.35 7.38 -32.34
N ARG A 32 -3.21 8.33 -31.97
CA ARG A 32 -4.43 8.69 -32.70
C ARG A 32 -4.61 10.19 -32.69
N ALA A 33 -5.26 10.74 -33.71
CA ALA A 33 -5.43 12.18 -33.86
C ALA A 33 -6.89 12.60 -33.67
N ARG A 34 -7.09 13.85 -33.30
CA ARG A 34 -8.39 14.55 -33.36
C ARG A 34 -8.13 16.03 -33.71
N PRO A 35 -9.13 16.76 -34.23
CA PRO A 35 -9.02 18.20 -34.42
C PRO A 35 -8.61 18.93 -33.13
N GLY A 36 -7.68 19.88 -33.25
CA GLY A 36 -7.12 20.64 -32.13
C GLY A 36 -8.09 21.69 -31.61
N GLN A 37 -8.14 21.87 -30.29
CA GLN A 37 -9.11 22.75 -29.62
C GLN A 37 -9.07 24.21 -30.13
N ALA A 38 -7.88 24.70 -30.49
CA ALA A 38 -7.66 26.06 -31.00
C ALA A 38 -8.14 26.28 -32.44
N SER A 39 -8.47 25.21 -33.18
CA SER A 39 -8.88 25.30 -34.58
C SER A 39 -10.38 25.57 -34.78
N GLY A 40 -11.18 25.57 -33.70
CA GLY A 40 -12.65 25.75 -33.78
C GLY A 40 -13.40 24.55 -34.37
N PHE A 41 -12.71 23.55 -34.88
CA PHE A 41 -13.28 22.29 -35.37
C PHE A 41 -13.28 21.23 -34.26
N SER A 42 -14.37 20.46 -34.17
CA SER A 42 -14.51 19.34 -33.23
C SER A 42 -14.94 18.07 -33.96
N GLY A 43 -14.49 16.91 -33.48
CA GLY A 43 -14.74 15.63 -34.11
C GLY A 43 -14.26 14.46 -33.26
N GLN A 44 -14.57 13.24 -33.72
CA GLN A 44 -14.15 12.01 -33.06
C GLN A 44 -12.66 11.72 -33.28
N TYR A 45 -12.07 10.94 -32.38
CA TYR A 45 -10.71 10.45 -32.57
C TYR A 45 -10.62 9.51 -33.78
N SER A 46 -9.48 9.56 -34.49
CA SER A 46 -9.15 8.59 -35.51
C SER A 46 -9.02 7.17 -34.94
N LYS A 47 -8.97 6.17 -35.82
CA LYS A 47 -8.46 4.84 -35.46
C LYS A 47 -7.02 4.97 -34.94
N TRP A 48 -6.60 4.00 -34.12
CA TRP A 48 -5.23 3.91 -33.64
C TRP A 48 -4.25 3.61 -34.78
N SER A 49 -3.04 4.16 -34.67
CA SER A 49 -1.91 3.77 -35.51
C SER A 49 -1.50 2.32 -35.24
N MET A 50 -0.58 1.82 -36.08
CA MET A 50 0.15 0.60 -35.78
C MET A 50 0.93 0.73 -34.47
N GLU A 51 1.12 -0.41 -33.81
CA GLU A 51 1.89 -0.51 -32.57
C GLU A 51 3.39 -0.54 -32.87
N VAL A 52 4.14 0.29 -32.15
CA VAL A 52 5.61 0.25 -32.15
C VAL A 52 6.08 -0.22 -30.79
N SER A 53 7.08 -1.10 -30.76
CA SER A 53 7.67 -1.59 -29.51
C SER A 53 9.15 -1.24 -29.41
N TRP A 54 9.60 -0.95 -28.19
CA TRP A 54 11.02 -0.67 -27.90
C TRP A 54 11.41 -1.20 -26.52
N LYS A 55 12.72 -1.26 -26.25
CA LYS A 55 13.27 -1.60 -24.94
C LYS A 55 14.02 -0.41 -24.38
N THR A 56 13.81 -0.11 -23.10
CA THR A 56 14.60 0.89 -22.40
C THR A 56 15.97 0.32 -22.03
N PRO A 57 17.04 1.14 -22.02
CA PRO A 57 18.34 0.72 -21.54
C PRO A 57 18.23 0.16 -20.12
N LYS A 58 18.94 -0.92 -19.81
CA LYS A 58 19.13 -1.34 -18.41
C LYS A 58 19.91 -0.23 -17.73
N GLY A 59 19.44 0.25 -16.58
CA GLY A 59 20.09 1.34 -15.85
C GLY A 59 21.54 0.98 -15.56
N SER A 60 22.45 1.47 -16.40
CA SER A 60 23.89 1.38 -16.20
C SER A 60 24.26 2.52 -15.27
N MET A 61 24.67 2.19 -14.05
CA MET A 61 25.31 3.16 -13.17
C MET A 61 26.64 3.58 -13.81
N GLY A 62 26.61 4.64 -14.62
CA GLY A 62 27.79 5.23 -15.23
C GLY A 62 28.61 5.94 -14.15
N TRP A 63 29.53 5.21 -13.53
CA TRP A 63 30.56 5.79 -12.66
C TRP A 63 31.61 6.43 -13.56
N SER A 64 31.40 7.68 -13.94
CA SER A 64 32.44 8.53 -14.53
C SER A 64 32.62 9.75 -13.63
N GLY A 65 33.40 9.58 -12.56
CA GLY A 65 33.74 10.63 -11.61
C GLY A 65 34.74 10.13 -10.57
N ALA A 66 36.02 10.41 -10.83
CA ALA A 66 37.22 10.24 -10.00
C ALA A 66 37.03 9.77 -8.54
N MET A 67 37.63 8.61 -8.22
CA MET A 67 37.98 8.24 -6.86
C MET A 67 39.10 9.16 -6.35
N GLN A 68 38.78 10.05 -5.42
CA GLN A 68 39.74 10.57 -4.45
C GLN A 68 39.22 10.28 -3.04
N GLY A 69 40.14 9.79 -2.20
CA GLY A 69 39.85 8.92 -1.08
C GLY A 69 38.98 9.52 0.02
N TRP A 70 38.02 8.71 0.48
CA TRP A 70 37.35 8.91 1.76
C TRP A 70 37.73 7.75 2.67
N LYS A 71 38.58 8.09 3.63
CA LYS A 71 39.01 7.28 4.77
C LYS A 71 37.76 7.01 5.63
N LEU A 72 37.40 5.74 5.85
CA LEU A 72 36.31 5.38 6.76
C LEU A 72 36.60 5.95 8.15
N ARG A 73 35.92 7.03 8.51
CA ARG A 73 35.81 7.46 9.89
C ARG A 73 34.54 6.82 10.43
N SER A 74 34.74 5.77 11.21
CA SER A 74 33.70 5.16 12.04
C SER A 74 33.06 6.25 12.90
N GLN A 75 31.85 6.65 12.56
CA GLN A 75 30.96 7.35 13.49
C GLN A 75 29.62 6.63 13.48
N ASN A 76 29.17 6.30 14.70
CA ASN A 76 27.92 5.63 15.00
C ASN A 76 26.76 6.22 14.18
N PHE A 77 26.20 5.40 13.30
CA PHE A 77 24.93 5.72 12.65
C PHE A 77 23.80 5.54 13.68
N PRO A 78 23.02 6.59 14.00
CA PRO A 78 21.82 6.42 14.81
C PRO A 78 20.79 5.58 14.04
N VAL A 79 20.16 4.64 14.74
CA VAL A 79 19.19 3.64 14.22
C VAL A 79 17.94 4.29 13.59
N THR A 80 17.77 5.60 13.68
CA THR A 80 16.69 6.38 13.07
C THR A 80 16.87 6.67 11.57
N LYS A 81 17.95 6.21 10.93
CA LYS A 81 18.19 6.37 9.48
C LYS A 81 18.03 5.08 8.65
N ILE A 82 17.28 4.10 9.16
CA ILE A 82 16.62 3.09 8.30
C ILE A 82 15.25 3.67 7.89
N ALA A 83 15.24 4.90 7.39
CA ALA A 83 14.23 5.26 6.43
C ALA A 83 14.71 4.61 5.15
N LEU A 84 14.09 3.48 4.79
CA LEU A 84 14.21 2.87 3.48
C LEU A 84 14.27 4.01 2.46
N VAL A 85 15.35 4.03 1.69
CA VAL A 85 15.52 4.87 0.51
C VAL A 85 14.45 4.43 -0.49
N PHE A 86 13.21 4.84 -0.27
CA PHE A 86 12.18 4.88 -1.29
C PHE A 86 12.54 6.08 -2.14
N SER A 87 13.22 5.82 -3.25
CA SER A 87 13.38 6.78 -4.33
C SER A 87 12.05 7.50 -4.59
N GLU A 88 12.06 8.82 -4.40
CA GLU A 88 11.00 9.74 -4.78
C GLU A 88 10.50 9.41 -6.19
N GLY A 89 9.18 9.19 -6.32
CA GLY A 89 8.52 8.89 -7.61
C GLY A 89 7.77 7.55 -7.69
N GLY A 90 7.82 6.72 -6.64
CA GLY A 90 7.33 5.34 -6.72
C GLY A 90 5.90 5.06 -6.25
N LEU A 91 5.40 5.82 -5.27
CA LEU A 91 4.26 5.43 -4.42
C LEU A 91 2.92 6.10 -4.77
N HIS A 92 2.93 7.09 -5.66
CA HIS A 92 1.75 7.89 -5.93
C HIS A 92 0.80 7.18 -6.90
N PRO A 93 -0.52 7.19 -6.62
CA PRO A 93 -1.53 6.76 -7.59
C PRO A 93 -1.47 7.68 -8.81
N ARG A 94 -1.72 7.12 -10.00
CA ARG A 94 -1.63 7.84 -11.26
C ARG A 94 -2.87 7.65 -12.12
N ASN A 95 -2.98 8.45 -13.19
CA ASN A 95 -4.05 8.34 -14.17
C ASN A 95 -5.46 8.43 -13.56
N LEU A 96 -5.63 9.28 -12.53
CA LEU A 96 -6.95 9.54 -11.93
C LEU A 96 -7.86 10.20 -12.97
N ARG A 97 -9.00 9.58 -13.23
CA ARG A 97 -10.03 10.08 -14.16
C ARG A 97 -11.40 9.85 -13.58
N CYS A 98 -12.25 10.87 -13.63
CA CYS A 98 -13.63 10.79 -13.23
C CYS A 98 -14.54 11.14 -14.42
N LEU A 99 -15.57 10.34 -14.64
CA LEU A 99 -16.52 10.48 -15.73
C LEU A 99 -17.93 10.52 -15.15
N PHE A 100 -18.65 11.61 -15.43
CA PHE A 100 -20.04 11.75 -15.02
C PHE A 100 -20.94 11.04 -16.03
N ASN A 101 -21.84 10.19 -15.54
CA ASN A 101 -22.76 9.41 -16.39
C ASN A 101 -23.91 10.26 -16.97
N GLY A 102 -24.05 11.53 -16.58
CA GLY A 102 -25.13 12.41 -17.04
C GLY A 102 -26.44 12.26 -16.25
N GLY A 103 -26.45 11.40 -15.22
CA GLY A 103 -27.60 11.20 -14.33
C GLY A 103 -27.21 11.48 -12.89
N ASP A 104 -26.72 10.44 -12.22
CA ASP A 104 -26.64 10.32 -10.77
C ASP A 104 -25.32 9.75 -10.26
N HIS A 105 -24.37 9.39 -11.14
CA HIS A 105 -23.09 8.79 -10.73
C HIS A 105 -21.88 9.43 -11.43
N LEU A 106 -20.85 9.69 -10.63
CA LEU A 106 -19.52 10.05 -11.09
C LEU A 106 -18.59 8.86 -10.85
N THR A 107 -18.18 8.19 -11.93
CA THR A 107 -17.27 7.04 -11.86
C THR A 107 -15.83 7.52 -11.93
N CYS A 108 -15.06 7.30 -10.87
CA CYS A 108 -13.65 7.62 -10.81
C CYS A 108 -12.80 6.35 -10.93
N SER A 109 -11.68 6.42 -11.64
CA SER A 109 -10.71 5.33 -11.83
C SER A 109 -9.28 5.84 -11.73
N TRP A 110 -8.40 5.05 -11.13
CA TRP A 110 -6.98 5.36 -10.97
C TRP A 110 -6.13 4.09 -11.03
N GLU A 111 -4.83 4.26 -11.24
CA GLU A 111 -3.84 3.18 -11.34
C GLU A 111 -2.87 3.21 -10.16
N VAL A 112 -2.63 2.04 -9.59
CA VAL A 112 -1.61 1.82 -8.55
C VAL A 112 -0.74 0.61 -8.91
N LYS A 113 0.54 0.62 -8.51
CA LYS A 113 1.44 -0.51 -8.79
C LYS A 113 1.03 -1.72 -7.94
N LYS A 114 1.00 -2.91 -8.55
CA LYS A 114 0.67 -4.19 -7.88
C LYS A 114 1.52 -4.45 -6.63
N VAL A 115 2.80 -4.07 -6.68
CA VAL A 115 3.73 -4.28 -5.56
C VAL A 115 3.42 -3.41 -4.33
N ILE A 116 2.57 -2.38 -4.48
CA ILE A 116 2.20 -1.46 -3.40
C ILE A 116 0.87 -1.86 -2.77
N THR A 117 -0.05 -2.47 -3.54
CA THR A 117 -1.38 -2.83 -3.05
C THR A 117 -1.37 -3.90 -1.96
N THR A 118 -0.26 -4.61 -1.78
CA THR A 118 -0.06 -5.56 -0.67
C THR A 118 0.26 -4.89 0.67
N SER A 119 0.66 -3.63 0.66
CA SER A 119 1.17 -2.94 1.86
C SER A 119 0.48 -1.60 2.14
N VAL A 120 -0.14 -1.00 1.12
CA VAL A 120 -0.83 0.28 1.25
C VAL A 120 -2.19 0.18 0.58
N LEU A 121 -3.24 0.47 1.33
CA LEU A 121 -4.59 0.64 0.78
C LEU A 121 -4.78 2.08 0.33
N PHE A 122 -5.36 2.27 -0.86
CA PHE A 122 -5.70 3.59 -1.36
C PHE A 122 -7.21 3.79 -1.31
N GLY A 123 -7.62 4.97 -0.83
CA GLY A 123 -9.01 5.42 -0.80
C GLY A 123 -9.18 6.63 -1.71
N LEU A 124 -10.37 6.77 -2.29
CA LEU A 124 -10.77 7.97 -3.02
C LEU A 124 -11.63 8.83 -2.11
N PHE A 125 -11.22 10.09 -1.96
CA PHE A 125 -11.87 11.08 -1.11
C PHE A 125 -12.37 12.22 -1.97
N PHE A 126 -13.60 12.67 -1.72
CA PHE A 126 -14.21 13.71 -2.52
C PHE A 126 -14.92 14.77 -1.68
N ARG A 127 -15.11 15.94 -2.29
CA ARG A 127 -15.95 17.03 -1.79
C ARG A 127 -16.88 17.45 -2.92
N ALA A 128 -18.18 17.47 -2.64
CA ALA A 128 -19.21 17.86 -3.62
C ALA A 128 -19.20 19.37 -3.90
N THR A 129 -18.81 20.18 -2.92
CA THR A 129 -18.59 21.63 -3.04
C THR A 129 -17.38 22.05 -2.20
N THR A 130 -16.83 23.24 -2.45
CA THR A 130 -15.69 23.79 -1.71
C THR A 130 -15.93 23.91 -0.20
N ALA A 131 -17.20 24.07 0.22
CA ALA A 131 -17.61 24.18 1.61
C ALA A 131 -18.05 22.84 2.25
N SER A 132 -18.22 21.79 1.45
CA SER A 132 -18.66 20.47 1.96
C SER A 132 -17.55 19.75 2.73
N LYS A 133 -17.96 18.89 3.67
CA LYS A 133 -17.04 17.98 4.36
C LYS A 133 -16.50 16.96 3.34
N GLU A 134 -15.25 16.57 3.55
CA GLU A 134 -14.63 15.51 2.78
C GLU A 134 -15.19 14.14 3.16
N GLU A 135 -15.60 13.39 2.15
CA GLU A 135 -16.20 12.06 2.27
C GLU A 135 -15.33 11.02 1.57
N GLU A 136 -15.37 9.79 2.07
CA GLU A 136 -14.69 8.64 1.46
C GLU A 136 -15.65 7.89 0.55
N CYS A 137 -15.22 7.61 -0.68
CA CYS A 137 -15.96 6.79 -1.62
C CYS A 137 -15.77 5.30 -1.29
N SER A 138 -16.89 4.59 -1.13
CA SER A 138 -16.90 3.14 -0.87
C SER A 138 -18.12 2.46 -1.53
N PRO A 139 -17.99 1.22 -2.04
CA PRO A 139 -16.79 0.37 -2.07
C PRO A 139 -15.83 0.73 -3.22
N VAL A 140 -14.54 0.46 -3.02
CA VAL A 140 -13.53 0.54 -4.09
C VAL A 140 -13.45 -0.80 -4.81
N HIS A 141 -13.66 -0.79 -6.12
CA HIS A 141 -13.51 -1.95 -6.99
C HIS A 141 -12.10 -2.02 -7.55
N GLU A 142 -11.57 -3.24 -7.69
CA GLU A 142 -10.25 -3.47 -8.27
C GLU A 142 -10.35 -4.39 -9.50
N LYS A 143 -9.65 -4.00 -10.56
CA LYS A 143 -9.52 -4.77 -11.78
C LYS A 143 -8.04 -5.05 -12.06
N THR A 144 -7.68 -6.32 -12.07
CA THR A 144 -6.35 -6.78 -12.45
C THR A 144 -6.33 -7.16 -13.93
N LEU A 145 -5.28 -6.74 -14.65
CA LEU A 145 -5.02 -7.18 -16.02
C LEU A 145 -3.75 -8.06 -16.03
N PRO A 146 -3.75 -9.19 -16.77
CA PRO A 146 -2.56 -10.03 -16.96
C PRO A 146 -1.42 -9.19 -17.57
N HIS A 147 -0.18 -9.44 -17.14
CA HIS A 147 1.04 -8.76 -17.63
C HIS A 147 1.14 -7.24 -17.38
N MET A 148 0.17 -6.62 -16.71
CA MET A 148 0.26 -5.22 -16.28
C MET A 148 0.91 -5.11 -14.90
N LEU A 149 1.84 -4.17 -14.73
CA LEU A 149 2.48 -3.84 -13.44
C LEU A 149 1.57 -3.04 -12.50
N TYR A 150 0.44 -2.57 -13.03
CA TYR A 150 -0.53 -1.73 -12.34
C TYR A 150 -1.86 -2.47 -12.23
N VAL A 151 -2.60 -2.19 -11.16
CA VAL A 151 -4.02 -2.50 -11.04
C VAL A 151 -4.82 -1.23 -11.20
N VAL A 152 -6.00 -1.36 -11.80
CA VAL A 152 -6.94 -0.25 -11.92
C VAL A 152 -7.93 -0.38 -10.76
N GLN A 153 -8.04 0.67 -9.96
CA GLN A 153 -9.03 0.79 -8.91
C GLN A 153 -10.07 1.82 -9.33
N SER A 154 -11.33 1.60 -8.97
CA SER A 154 -12.44 2.48 -9.34
C SER A 154 -13.48 2.58 -8.23
N CYS A 155 -14.13 3.73 -8.12
CA CYS A 155 -15.21 3.97 -7.17
C CYS A 155 -16.28 4.88 -7.79
N GLU A 156 -17.54 4.69 -7.38
CA GLU A 156 -18.69 5.42 -7.88
C GLU A 156 -19.20 6.39 -6.81
N ILE A 157 -19.16 7.68 -7.12
CA ILE A 157 -19.66 8.73 -6.23
C ILE A 157 -21.11 9.04 -6.62
N PRO A 158 -22.08 8.97 -5.69
CA PRO A 158 -23.44 9.41 -5.96
C PRO A 158 -23.49 10.95 -6.10
N VAL A 159 -24.21 11.42 -7.12
CA VAL A 159 -24.37 12.84 -7.46
C VAL A 159 -25.82 13.23 -7.21
N SER A 160 -26.08 13.99 -6.15
CA SER A 160 -27.44 14.41 -5.77
C SER A 160 -27.92 15.68 -6.49
N ASN A 161 -27.01 16.56 -6.91
CA ASN A 161 -27.34 17.84 -7.54
C ASN A 161 -26.46 18.10 -8.77
N ALA A 162 -26.90 17.56 -9.90
CA ALA A 162 -26.25 17.71 -11.19
C ALA A 162 -26.56 19.10 -11.80
N SER A 163 -25.95 20.15 -11.24
CA SER A 163 -25.94 21.48 -11.87
C SER A 163 -24.80 21.58 -12.87
N SER A 164 -24.95 22.44 -13.89
CA SER A 164 -23.88 22.72 -14.87
C SER A 164 -22.64 23.39 -14.25
N GLN A 165 -22.72 23.83 -13.00
CA GLN A 165 -21.64 24.47 -12.24
C GLN A 165 -21.12 23.59 -11.08
N SER A 166 -21.63 22.37 -10.91
CA SER A 166 -21.24 21.49 -9.81
C SER A 166 -19.78 21.05 -10.00
N GLN A 167 -18.90 21.51 -9.11
CA GLN A 167 -17.47 21.19 -9.14
C GLN A 167 -17.11 20.23 -8.01
N TYR A 168 -16.79 18.98 -8.37
CA TYR A 168 -16.32 17.97 -7.43
C TYR A 168 -14.80 18.05 -7.31
N HIS A 169 -14.30 18.08 -6.07
CA HIS A 169 -12.89 17.92 -5.79
C HIS A 169 -12.64 16.48 -5.39
N VAL A 170 -11.76 15.78 -6.12
CA VAL A 170 -11.43 14.37 -5.90
C VAL A 170 -9.93 14.22 -5.62
N SER A 171 -9.59 13.34 -4.68
CA SER A 171 -8.20 13.04 -4.32
C SER A 171 -8.06 11.56 -3.97
N VAL A 172 -6.99 10.92 -4.42
CA VAL A 172 -6.65 9.54 -4.04
C VAL A 172 -5.50 9.59 -3.06
N ARG A 173 -5.67 8.98 -1.88
CA ARG A 173 -4.68 9.00 -0.80
C ARG A 173 -4.58 7.63 -0.15
N ALA A 174 -3.41 7.35 0.44
CA ALA A 174 -3.22 6.15 1.26
C ALA A 174 -4.15 6.22 2.47
N LYS A 175 -4.84 5.13 2.76
CA LYS A 175 -5.64 4.97 3.97
C LYS A 175 -4.71 4.61 5.12
N THR A 176 -4.95 5.24 6.26
CA THR A 176 -4.37 4.79 7.52
C THR A 176 -5.20 3.60 8.00
N GLU A 177 -4.58 2.43 8.15
CA GLU A 177 -5.20 1.33 8.88
C GLU A 177 -4.90 1.49 10.36
N ASP A 178 -5.92 1.82 11.14
CA ASP A 178 -5.86 1.82 12.58
C ASP A 178 -6.58 0.60 13.16
N LYS A 179 -5.95 -0.04 14.14
CA LYS A 179 -6.56 -1.11 14.92
C LYS A 179 -6.66 -0.64 16.36
N LEU A 180 -7.89 -0.47 16.85
CA LEU A 180 -8.12 -0.23 18.26
C LEU A 180 -7.75 -1.49 19.05
N ILE A 181 -6.71 -1.39 19.88
CA ILE A 181 -6.29 -2.45 20.79
C ILE A 181 -6.71 -2.06 22.20
N GLU A 182 -7.76 -2.69 22.68
CA GLU A 182 -8.20 -2.56 24.06
C GLU A 182 -7.24 -3.33 24.98
N ALA A 183 -6.39 -2.61 25.72
CA ALA A 183 -5.33 -3.22 26.54
C ALA A 183 -5.87 -4.26 27.53
N TYR A 184 -7.02 -4.02 28.15
CA TYR A 184 -7.65 -4.93 29.12
C TYR A 184 -8.11 -6.27 28.52
N LYS A 185 -8.30 -6.34 27.19
CA LYS A 185 -8.64 -7.57 26.45
C LYS A 185 -7.42 -8.30 25.89
N ASN A 186 -6.24 -7.68 25.89
CA ASN A 186 -5.03 -8.16 25.22
C ASN A 186 -3.84 -8.29 26.19
N ILE A 187 -4.12 -8.67 27.45
CA ILE A 187 -3.08 -8.86 28.47
C ILE A 187 -2.42 -10.22 28.29
N GLN A 188 -1.10 -10.23 28.05
CA GLN A 188 -0.27 -11.43 28.13
C GLN A 188 0.50 -11.44 29.46
N VAL A 189 0.03 -12.23 30.42
CA VAL A 189 0.67 -12.36 31.74
C VAL A 189 1.93 -13.21 31.63
N LEU A 190 2.99 -12.84 32.34
CA LEU A 190 4.21 -13.64 32.43
C LEU A 190 3.96 -14.99 33.11
N PRO A 191 4.71 -16.05 32.75
CA PRO A 191 4.55 -17.35 33.39
C PRO A 191 4.84 -17.29 34.89
N PRO A 192 4.19 -18.13 35.72
CA PRO A 192 4.47 -18.22 37.15
C PRO A 192 5.93 -18.61 37.42
N ALA A 193 6.55 -17.98 38.41
CA ALA A 193 7.94 -18.25 38.78
C ALA A 193 8.04 -19.31 39.88
N ASN A 194 9.19 -19.96 39.99
CA ASN A 194 9.55 -20.87 41.09
C ASN A 194 8.52 -21.97 41.35
N VAL A 195 8.07 -22.64 40.28
CA VAL A 195 7.21 -23.82 40.41
C VAL A 195 7.98 -24.92 41.15
N SER A 196 7.45 -25.35 42.28
CA SER A 196 8.03 -26.36 43.16
C SER A 196 6.96 -27.33 43.64
N VAL A 197 7.37 -28.52 44.06
CA VAL A 197 6.48 -29.58 44.55
C VAL A 197 6.93 -29.95 45.95
N THR A 198 5.99 -29.99 46.89
CA THR A 198 6.20 -30.43 48.27
C THR A 198 5.31 -31.64 48.55
N ALA A 199 5.89 -32.71 49.08
CA ALA A 199 5.13 -33.86 49.58
C ALA A 199 4.67 -33.56 51.00
N THR A 200 3.38 -33.71 51.28
CA THR A 200 2.83 -33.61 52.63
C THR A 200 2.89 -34.96 53.34
N GLU A 201 2.83 -34.95 54.67
CA GLU A 201 2.89 -36.17 55.51
C GLU A 201 1.76 -37.17 55.19
N ASN A 202 0.67 -36.69 54.60
CA ASN A 202 -0.52 -37.46 54.24
C ASN A 202 -0.44 -38.12 52.85
N GLN A 203 0.76 -38.26 52.25
CA GLN A 203 0.95 -38.77 50.88
C GLN A 203 0.30 -37.90 49.78
N GLU A 204 -0.01 -36.64 50.05
CA GLU A 204 -0.46 -35.70 49.04
C GLU A 204 0.72 -34.88 48.49
N TYR A 205 0.56 -34.35 47.28
CA TYR A 205 1.56 -33.51 46.62
C TYR A 205 0.98 -32.13 46.40
N GLU A 206 1.65 -31.11 46.95
CA GLU A 206 1.28 -29.71 46.78
C GLU A 206 2.21 -29.04 45.78
N LEU A 207 1.65 -28.40 44.75
CA LEU A 207 2.41 -27.54 43.84
C LEU A 207 2.35 -26.11 44.34
N ARG A 208 3.52 -25.46 44.41
CA ARG A 208 3.65 -24.06 44.86
C ARG A 208 4.37 -23.25 43.79
N TRP A 209 3.87 -22.06 43.51
CA TRP A 209 4.46 -21.12 42.56
C TRP A 209 4.27 -19.68 43.02
N LEU A 210 5.10 -18.79 42.50
CA LEU A 210 4.98 -17.35 42.71
C LEU A 210 4.15 -16.73 41.59
N LYS A 211 3.04 -16.10 41.95
CA LYS A 211 2.22 -15.33 41.02
C LYS A 211 2.96 -14.09 40.52
N HIS A 212 2.68 -13.67 39.29
CA HIS A 212 3.23 -12.41 38.81
C HIS A 212 2.58 -11.24 39.56
N ASN A 213 3.39 -10.30 40.07
CA ASN A 213 2.87 -9.14 40.78
C ASN A 213 2.42 -8.08 39.77
N MET A 214 1.12 -8.02 39.51
CA MET A 214 0.54 -6.98 38.66
C MET A 214 0.39 -5.67 39.45
N SER A 215 0.61 -4.53 38.79
CA SER A 215 0.44 -3.20 39.39
C SER A 215 -0.97 -2.93 39.91
N TYR A 216 -1.96 -3.67 39.39
CA TYR A 216 -3.37 -3.53 39.74
C TYR A 216 -3.86 -4.80 40.44
N SER A 217 -4.23 -4.66 41.71
CA SER A 217 -4.60 -5.78 42.59
C SER A 217 -5.94 -6.44 42.25
N PHE A 218 -6.81 -5.74 41.52
CA PHE A 218 -8.12 -6.26 41.09
C PHE A 218 -8.04 -7.22 39.90
N ILE A 219 -6.88 -7.34 39.24
CA ILE A 219 -6.69 -8.29 38.15
C ILE A 219 -6.35 -9.65 38.77
N THR A 220 -7.34 -10.54 38.78
CA THR A 220 -7.18 -11.91 39.28
C THR A 220 -6.46 -12.79 38.25
N GLN A 221 -5.82 -13.85 38.73
CA GLN A 221 -5.07 -14.80 37.88
C GLN A 221 -5.72 -16.18 37.97
N ARG A 222 -5.92 -16.80 36.80
CA ARG A 222 -6.41 -18.18 36.68
C ARG A 222 -5.30 -19.04 36.10
N TYR A 223 -5.06 -20.18 36.74
CA TYR A 223 -3.96 -21.08 36.40
C TYR A 223 -4.50 -22.40 35.86
N GLN A 224 -3.86 -22.89 34.81
CA GLN A 224 -4.08 -24.22 34.29
C GLN A 224 -2.85 -25.07 34.59
N VAL A 225 -3.03 -26.11 35.38
CA VAL A 225 -1.99 -27.03 35.81
C VAL A 225 -2.07 -28.30 34.98
N LYS A 226 -0.93 -28.69 34.40
CA LYS A 226 -0.78 -29.90 33.58
C LYS A 226 0.31 -30.78 34.19
N TYR A 227 0.01 -32.06 34.43
CA TYR A 227 0.96 -33.03 34.96
C TYR A 227 0.81 -34.40 34.29
N TRP A 228 1.89 -35.18 34.28
CA TRP A 228 1.97 -36.50 33.64
C TRP A 228 3.01 -37.37 34.36
N GLU A 229 2.88 -38.69 34.19
CA GLU A 229 3.88 -39.67 34.64
C GLU A 229 5.03 -39.73 33.61
N ASN A 230 6.28 -39.79 34.08
CA ASN A 230 7.44 -39.86 33.19
C ASN A 230 7.36 -41.13 32.32
N ASN A 231 7.63 -41.02 31.02
CA ASN A 231 7.46 -42.08 30.00
C ASN A 231 6.02 -42.46 29.60
N ARG A 232 4.97 -41.74 30.02
CA ARG A 232 3.58 -41.91 29.56
C ARG A 232 2.95 -40.58 29.10
N TYR A 233 3.44 -40.05 27.98
CA TYR A 233 2.95 -38.78 27.40
C TYR A 233 1.47 -38.78 27.00
N GLU A 234 0.85 -39.96 26.85
CA GLU A 234 -0.53 -40.10 26.38
C GLU A 234 -1.58 -39.88 27.48
N LYS A 235 -1.19 -39.88 28.76
CA LYS A 235 -2.14 -39.71 29.88
C LYS A 235 -1.82 -38.44 30.66
N VAL A 236 -2.26 -37.32 30.11
CA VAL A 236 -2.17 -35.99 30.71
C VAL A 236 -3.41 -35.70 31.55
N THR A 237 -3.21 -35.26 32.79
CA THR A 237 -4.30 -34.76 33.63
C THR A 237 -4.22 -33.23 33.76
N TYR A 238 -5.38 -32.58 33.79
CA TYR A 238 -5.52 -31.12 33.90
C TYR A 238 -6.24 -30.75 35.19
N LYS A 239 -5.80 -29.67 35.82
CA LYS A 239 -6.51 -29.00 36.92
C LYS A 239 -6.53 -27.50 36.67
N VAL A 240 -7.59 -26.84 37.11
CA VAL A 240 -7.75 -25.39 36.99
C VAL A 240 -7.86 -24.80 38.39
N GLN A 241 -7.11 -23.75 38.65
CA GLN A 241 -7.04 -23.10 39.96
C GLN A 241 -7.18 -21.59 39.79
N GLU A 242 -7.99 -20.96 40.64
CA GLU A 242 -8.18 -19.52 40.69
C GLU A 242 -7.53 -18.96 41.96
N SER A 243 -6.97 -17.75 41.86
CA SER A 243 -6.39 -17.02 43.00
C SER A 243 -7.07 -15.70 43.25
#